data_AF-A0A7Z7QXT3-F1
#
_entry.id   AF-A0A7Z7QXT3-F1
#
_cell.length_a   1.000
_cell.length_b   1.000
_cell.length_c   1.000
_cell.angle_alpha   90.00
_cell.angle_beta   90.00
_cell.angle_gamma   90.00
#
_symmetry.space_group_name_H-M   'P 1'
#
loop_
_entity.id
_entity.type
_entity.pdbx_description
1 polymer ?
#
loop_
_entity_poly.entity_id
_entity_poly.type
_entity_poly.pdbx_seq_one_letter_code
_entity_poly.pdbx_strand_id
1 'polypeptide(L)'
;MSRKTYEKIANINGMFNMLEQQIIHSQDMAHFRSEFFYVNHEHRENYEALLIYYKNSIENPIVDGACYILALPEIFNSVDVFESELPFSWVYDENGITETMKSLSIPLQYLVAAALEVTDVNIFKPSGFTMGMNNWNIAQMRIFWQYTAIIRKEAL
;
A
#
# COMPACT_ATOMS: atom_id res chain seq x y z
N MET A 1 32.00 -22.02 32.35
CA MET A 1 31.69 -21.14 31.19
C MET A 1 32.09 -19.71 31.55
N SER A 2 32.72 -18.96 30.63
CA SER A 2 33.13 -17.57 30.91
C SER A 2 31.90 -16.64 30.92
N ARG A 3 31.94 -15.55 31.68
CA ARG A 3 30.87 -14.52 31.71
C ARG A 3 30.46 -14.03 30.32
N LYS A 4 31.44 -13.88 29.42
CA LYS A 4 31.22 -13.54 27.99
C LYS A 4 30.40 -14.59 27.23
N THR A 5 30.45 -15.86 27.64
CA THR A 5 29.65 -16.94 27.03
C THR A 5 28.18 -16.82 27.45
N TYR A 6 27.90 -16.48 28.71
CA TYR A 6 26.53 -16.26 29.20
C TYR A 6 25.87 -15.03 28.56
N GLU A 7 26.60 -13.92 28.46
CA GLU A 7 26.12 -12.70 27.79
C GLU A 7 25.79 -12.95 26.31
N LYS A 8 26.62 -13.73 25.60
CA LYS A 8 26.33 -14.15 24.22
C LYS A 8 25.06 -15.00 24.10
N ILE A 9 24.88 -15.98 24.98
CA ILE A 9 23.68 -16.85 24.97
C ILE A 9 22.42 -16.03 25.28
N ALA A 10 22.49 -15.10 26.24
CA ALA A 10 21.38 -14.21 26.57
C ALA A 10 20.99 -13.30 25.39
N ASN A 11 21.98 -12.72 24.69
CA ASN A 11 21.73 -11.90 23.51
C ASN A 11 21.13 -12.71 22.35
N ILE A 12 21.61 -13.93 22.12
CA ILE A 12 21.07 -14.84 21.10
C ILE A 12 19.62 -15.18 21.42
N ASN A 13 19.31 -15.56 22.66
CA ASN A 13 17.93 -15.86 23.06
C ASN A 13 17.02 -14.63 22.96
N GLY A 14 17.53 -13.44 23.29
CA GLY A 14 16.80 -12.18 23.10
C GLY A 14 16.47 -11.91 21.63
N MET A 15 17.43 -12.12 20.72
CA MET A 15 17.20 -12.03 19.27
C MET A 15 16.18 -13.05 18.78
N PHE A 16 16.25 -14.31 19.23
CA PHE A 16 15.29 -15.35 18.84
C PHE A 16 13.86 -15.00 19.27
N ASN A 17 13.68 -14.50 20.51
CA ASN A 17 12.38 -14.05 20.98
C ASN A 17 11.82 -12.90 20.13
N MET A 18 12.66 -11.93 19.75
CA MET A 18 12.24 -10.82 18.87
C MET A 18 11.81 -11.32 17.49
N LEU A 19 12.58 -12.23 16.89
CA LEU A 19 12.25 -12.83 15.59
C LEU A 19 10.95 -13.64 15.65
N GLU A 20 10.74 -14.42 16.72
CA GLU A 20 9.51 -15.19 16.91
C GLU A 20 8.29 -14.28 17.02
N GLN A 21 8.38 -13.21 17.82
CA GLN A 21 7.31 -12.21 17.93
C GLN A 21 7.04 -11.51 16.59
N GLN A 22 8.09 -11.21 15.81
CA GLN A 22 7.94 -10.63 14.48
C GLN A 22 7.21 -11.58 13.51
N ILE A 23 7.51 -12.88 13.57
CA ILE A 23 6.83 -13.89 12.75
C ILE A 23 5.34 -13.99 13.13
N ILE A 24 5.03 -14.11 14.43
CA ILE A 24 3.65 -14.18 14.92
C ILE A 24 2.86 -12.94 14.48
N HIS A 25 3.42 -11.76 14.73
CA HIS A 25 2.80 -10.50 14.32
C HIS A 25 2.54 -10.44 12.81
N SER A 26 3.47 -10.91 11.99
CA SER A 26 3.28 -10.93 10.54
C SER A 26 2.15 -11.87 10.09
N GLN A 27 1.93 -12.99 10.79
CA GLN A 27 0.84 -13.92 10.52
C GLN A 27 -0.50 -13.33 10.92
N ASP A 28 -0.58 -12.70 12.10
CA ASP A 28 -1.79 -12.00 12.55
C ASP A 28 -2.18 -10.89 11.57
N MET A 29 -1.20 -10.14 11.07
CA MET A 29 -1.43 -9.11 10.07
C MET A 29 -1.89 -9.68 8.72
N ALA A 30 -1.37 -10.83 8.30
CA ALA A 30 -1.85 -11.52 7.09
C ALA A 30 -3.30 -12.02 7.26
N HIS A 31 -3.66 -12.50 8.45
CA HIS A 31 -5.04 -12.84 8.78
C HIS A 31 -5.94 -11.61 8.75
N PHE A 32 -5.52 -10.50 9.36
CA PHE A 32 -6.29 -9.25 9.35
C PHE A 32 -6.51 -8.72 7.93
N ARG A 33 -5.46 -8.69 7.10
CA ARG A 33 -5.57 -8.27 5.69
C ARG A 33 -6.50 -9.19 4.88
N SER A 34 -6.61 -10.47 5.23
CA SER A 34 -7.50 -11.40 4.51
C SER A 34 -8.98 -11.00 4.56
N GLU A 35 -9.37 -10.18 5.54
CA GLU A 35 -10.74 -9.69 5.72
C GLU A 35 -11.00 -8.33 5.05
N PHE A 36 -9.98 -7.73 4.43
CA PHE A 36 -10.14 -6.47 3.70
C PHE A 36 -11.07 -6.63 2.51
N PHE A 37 -11.63 -5.51 2.06
CA PHE A 37 -12.32 -5.50 0.79
C PHE A 37 -11.33 -5.68 -0.37
N TYR A 38 -11.63 -6.61 -1.27
CA TYR A 38 -10.96 -6.75 -2.55
C TYR A 38 -12.00 -6.83 -3.67
N VAL A 39 -11.69 -6.28 -4.86
CA VAL A 39 -12.60 -6.36 -6.02
C VAL A 39 -12.73 -7.79 -6.53
N ASN A 40 -11.68 -8.59 -6.41
CA ASN A 40 -11.62 -10.01 -6.75
C ASN A 40 -10.42 -10.67 -6.04
N HIS A 41 -10.17 -11.96 -6.32
CA HIS A 41 -9.04 -12.69 -5.76
C HIS A 41 -7.69 -12.16 -6.24
N GLU A 42 -7.58 -11.82 -7.53
CA GLU A 42 -6.37 -11.28 -8.16
C GLU A 42 -5.88 -10.00 -7.45
N HIS A 43 -6.80 -9.11 -7.09
CA HIS A 43 -6.48 -7.90 -6.32
C HIS A 43 -5.79 -8.22 -5.00
N ARG A 44 -6.20 -9.29 -4.30
CA ARG A 44 -5.57 -9.71 -3.05
C ARG A 44 -4.18 -10.29 -3.29
N GLU A 45 -4.02 -11.13 -4.30
CA GLU A 45 -2.74 -11.74 -4.65
C GLU A 45 -1.70 -10.67 -5.05
N ASN A 46 -2.12 -9.71 -5.88
CA ASN A 46 -1.31 -8.57 -6.29
C ASN A 46 -0.88 -7.71 -5.09
N TYR A 47 -1.81 -7.48 -4.14
CA TYR A 47 -1.53 -6.69 -2.95
C TYR A 47 -0.47 -7.35 -2.06
N GLU A 48 -0.59 -8.64 -1.78
CA GLU A 48 0.43 -9.35 -0.99
C GLU A 48 1.78 -9.39 -1.71
N ALA A 49 1.80 -9.52 -3.04
CA ALA A 49 3.04 -9.43 -3.82
C ALA A 49 3.71 -8.05 -3.70
N LEU A 50 2.92 -6.96 -3.78
CA LEU A 50 3.41 -5.59 -3.66
C LEU A 50 3.91 -5.27 -2.25
N LEU A 51 3.28 -5.78 -1.20
CA LEU A 51 3.76 -5.64 0.18
C LEU A 51 5.14 -6.29 0.37
N ILE A 52 5.39 -7.43 -0.28
CA ILE A 52 6.69 -8.09 -0.26
C ILE A 52 7.73 -7.27 -1.01
N TYR A 53 7.36 -6.67 -2.14
CA TYR A 53 8.26 -5.84 -2.95
C TYR A 53 8.63 -4.54 -2.24
N TYR A 54 7.62 -3.75 -1.83
CA TYR A 54 7.80 -2.51 -1.09
C TYR A 54 7.95 -2.77 0.40
N LYS A 55 9.16 -3.13 0.84
CA LYS A 55 9.50 -3.45 2.24
C LYS A 55 9.05 -2.40 3.26
N ASN A 56 9.02 -1.14 2.85
CA ASN A 56 8.63 -0.02 3.71
C ASN A 56 7.13 -0.05 4.08
N SER A 57 6.30 -0.87 3.40
CA SER A 57 4.87 -1.01 3.69
C SER A 57 4.58 -1.55 5.09
N ILE A 58 5.49 -2.33 5.68
CA ILE A 58 5.31 -2.93 7.01
C ILE A 58 5.14 -1.84 8.07
N GLU A 59 5.95 -0.79 7.98
CA GLU A 59 6.00 0.29 8.98
C GLU A 59 5.30 1.57 8.51
N ASN A 60 5.16 1.78 7.20
CA ASN A 60 4.58 2.99 6.64
C ASN A 60 3.18 2.74 6.06
N PRO A 61 2.10 3.18 6.74
CA PRO A 61 0.73 3.05 6.24
C PRO A 61 0.51 3.66 4.85
N ILE A 62 1.27 4.71 4.48
CA ILE A 62 1.16 5.35 3.17
C ILE A 62 1.63 4.41 2.07
N VAL A 63 2.75 3.71 2.30
CA VAL A 63 3.28 2.73 1.33
C VAL A 63 2.37 1.50 1.28
N ASP A 64 1.86 1.05 2.42
CA ASP A 64 0.85 -0.01 2.54
C ASP A 64 -0.42 0.31 1.72
N GLY A 65 -0.99 1.51 1.92
CA GLY A 65 -2.14 1.99 1.17
C GLY A 65 -1.85 2.15 -0.33
N ALA A 66 -0.65 2.60 -0.70
CA ALA A 66 -0.24 2.67 -2.10
C ALA A 66 -0.18 1.28 -2.74
N CYS A 67 0.36 0.28 -2.04
CA CYS A 67 0.35 -1.11 -2.50
C CYS A 67 -1.07 -1.62 -2.76
N TYR A 68 -2.01 -1.29 -1.86
CA TYR A 68 -3.42 -1.66 -2.03
C TYR A 68 -4.04 -1.05 -3.29
N ILE A 69 -3.77 0.22 -3.60
CA ILE A 69 -4.28 0.85 -4.84
C ILE A 69 -3.62 0.27 -6.08
N LEU A 70 -2.29 0.11 -6.08
CA LEU A 70 -1.54 -0.44 -7.22
C LEU A 70 -1.92 -1.89 -7.54
N ALA A 71 -2.39 -2.64 -6.54
CA ALA A 71 -2.81 -4.01 -6.69
C ALA A 71 -4.09 -4.19 -7.52
N LEU A 72 -4.87 -3.12 -7.74
CA LEU A 72 -6.07 -3.18 -8.56
C LEU A 72 -5.72 -3.73 -9.94
N PRO A 73 -6.38 -4.80 -10.43
CA PRO A 73 -5.97 -5.48 -11.66
C PRO A 73 -5.85 -4.56 -12.89
N GLU A 74 -6.70 -3.54 -12.99
CA GLU A 74 -6.64 -2.55 -14.07
C GLU A 74 -5.35 -1.72 -14.04
N ILE A 75 -4.80 -1.44 -12.86
CA ILE A 75 -3.50 -0.76 -12.69
C ILE A 75 -2.37 -1.78 -12.83
N PHE A 76 -2.41 -2.85 -12.03
CA PHE A 76 -1.34 -3.84 -11.93
C PHE A 76 -0.99 -4.48 -13.28
N ASN A 77 -1.98 -4.74 -14.14
CA ASN A 77 -1.76 -5.36 -15.44
C ASN A 77 -1.39 -4.35 -16.55
N SER A 78 -1.58 -3.04 -16.30
CA SER A 78 -1.32 -1.98 -17.29
C SER A 78 -0.05 -1.18 -17.00
N VAL A 79 0.49 -1.31 -15.79
CA VAL A 79 1.65 -0.56 -15.30
C VAL A 79 2.71 -1.53 -14.83
N ASP A 80 3.96 -1.31 -15.22
CA ASP A 80 5.08 -2.04 -14.63
C ASP A 80 5.40 -1.50 -13.23
N VAL A 81 4.67 -1.99 -12.24
CA VAL A 81 4.78 -1.57 -10.84
C VAL A 81 6.07 -2.04 -10.17
N PHE A 82 6.81 -2.98 -10.77
CA PHE A 82 8.06 -3.52 -10.21
C PHE A 82 9.31 -2.83 -10.75
N GLU A 83 9.20 -1.97 -11.76
CA GLU A 83 10.33 -1.15 -12.21
C GLU A 83 10.52 0.11 -11.35
N SER A 84 9.46 0.60 -10.70
CA SER A 84 9.50 1.84 -9.93
C SER A 84 9.98 1.65 -8.49
N GLU A 85 11.00 2.43 -8.09
CA GLU A 85 11.50 2.49 -6.70
C GLU A 85 10.45 3.07 -5.73
N LEU A 86 9.62 4.01 -6.19
CA LEU A 86 8.53 4.60 -5.42
C LEU A 86 7.17 4.20 -6.02
N PRO A 87 6.15 3.86 -5.20
CA PRO A 87 4.87 3.32 -5.68
C PRO A 87 4.20 4.11 -6.81
N PHE A 88 4.25 5.44 -6.78
CA PHE A 88 3.57 6.31 -7.74
C PHE A 88 4.51 7.15 -8.61
N SER A 89 5.79 6.77 -8.76
CA SER A 89 6.74 7.53 -9.59
C SER A 89 6.36 7.58 -11.07
N TRP A 90 5.53 6.65 -11.54
CA TRP A 90 5.05 6.58 -12.92
C TRP A 90 3.84 7.50 -13.19
N VAL A 91 3.26 8.15 -12.17
CA VAL A 91 1.98 8.88 -12.30
C VAL A 91 2.16 10.26 -12.95
N TYR A 92 3.24 10.97 -12.62
CA TYR A 92 3.50 12.33 -13.12
C TYR A 92 4.99 12.58 -13.32
N ASP A 93 5.29 13.51 -14.22
CA ASP A 93 6.62 14.02 -14.51
C ASP A 93 6.61 15.56 -14.60
N GLU A 94 7.70 16.16 -15.08
CA GLU A 94 7.83 17.61 -15.31
C GLU A 94 6.79 18.22 -16.27
N ASN A 95 6.16 17.41 -17.11
CA ASN A 95 5.13 17.82 -18.07
C ASN A 95 3.69 17.58 -17.56
N GLY A 96 3.54 17.05 -16.34
CA GLY A 96 2.25 16.75 -15.71
C GLY A 96 1.99 15.25 -15.63
N ILE A 97 0.73 14.83 -15.76
CA ILE A 97 0.37 13.40 -15.70
C ILE A 97 0.94 12.65 -16.92
N THR A 98 1.51 11.46 -16.67
CA THR A 98 2.12 10.64 -17.73
C THR A 98 1.05 10.01 -18.64
N GLU A 99 1.45 9.54 -19.81
CA GLU A 99 0.56 8.78 -20.71
C GLU A 99 0.05 7.48 -20.05
N THR A 100 0.86 6.86 -19.20
CA THR A 100 0.46 5.70 -18.41
C THR A 100 -0.73 6.03 -17.51
N MET A 101 -0.66 7.13 -16.76
CA MET A 101 -1.78 7.60 -15.92
C MET A 101 -3.02 7.93 -16.76
N LYS A 102 -2.85 8.56 -17.92
CA LYS A 102 -3.96 8.90 -18.83
C LYS A 102 -4.66 7.67 -19.41
N SER A 103 -3.96 6.54 -19.52
CA SER A 103 -4.52 5.29 -20.07
C SER A 103 -5.49 4.59 -19.11
N LEU A 104 -5.42 4.90 -17.80
CA LEU A 104 -6.32 4.35 -16.80
C LEU A 104 -7.73 4.93 -16.92
N SER A 105 -8.74 4.19 -16.46
CA SER A 105 -10.09 4.74 -16.38
C SER A 105 -10.16 5.97 -15.45
N ILE A 106 -11.00 6.94 -15.82
CA ILE A 106 -11.16 8.21 -15.09
C ILE A 106 -11.42 8.02 -13.57
N PRO A 107 -12.27 7.09 -13.12
CA PRO A 107 -12.48 6.88 -11.69
C PRO A 107 -11.23 6.37 -10.95
N LEU A 108 -10.39 5.55 -11.61
CA LEU A 108 -9.13 5.10 -11.04
C LEU A 108 -8.08 6.21 -11.01
N GLN A 109 -8.06 7.08 -12.03
CA GLN A 109 -7.22 8.28 -12.00
C GLN A 109 -7.52 9.13 -10.75
N TYR A 110 -8.80 9.26 -10.37
CA TYR A 110 -9.17 9.95 -9.15
C TYR A 110 -8.72 9.22 -7.88
N LEU A 111 -8.76 7.88 -7.85
CA LEU A 111 -8.28 7.11 -6.70
C LEU A 111 -6.77 7.28 -6.50
N VAL A 112 -6.00 7.20 -7.58
CA VAL A 112 -4.54 7.43 -7.56
C VAL A 112 -4.22 8.87 -7.16
N ALA A 113 -4.94 9.86 -7.70
CA ALA A 113 -4.78 11.26 -7.31
C ALA A 113 -5.13 11.50 -5.83
N ALA A 114 -6.23 10.93 -5.34
CA ALA A 114 -6.60 10.99 -3.93
C ALA A 114 -5.58 10.31 -3.02
N ALA A 115 -4.90 9.26 -3.51
CA ALA A 115 -3.81 8.64 -2.77
C ALA A 115 -2.58 9.56 -2.67
N LEU A 116 -2.23 10.24 -3.75
CA LEU A 116 -1.16 11.25 -3.76
C LEU A 116 -1.49 12.46 -2.87
N GLU A 117 -2.75 12.86 -2.80
CA GLU A 117 -3.22 13.95 -1.92
C GLU A 117 -2.96 13.67 -0.43
N VAL A 118 -2.92 12.40 0.00
CA VAL A 118 -2.54 12.03 1.38
C VAL A 118 -1.09 12.43 1.70
N THR A 119 -0.24 12.48 0.67
CA THR A 119 1.17 12.92 0.77
C THR A 119 1.36 14.41 0.44
N ASP A 120 0.26 15.19 0.39
CA ASP A 120 0.22 16.61 0.00
C ASP A 120 0.65 16.86 -1.47
N VAL A 121 0.61 15.82 -2.31
CA VAL A 121 0.90 15.92 -3.75
C VAL A 121 -0.41 16.08 -4.52
N ASN A 122 -0.63 17.29 -5.05
CA ASN A 122 -1.87 17.66 -5.72
C ASN A 122 -1.66 17.73 -7.25
N ILE A 123 -2.10 16.70 -7.98
CA ILE A 123 -1.93 16.62 -9.45
C ILE A 123 -3.13 17.12 -10.26
N PHE A 124 -4.30 17.29 -9.63
CA PHE A 124 -5.53 17.75 -10.28
C PHE A 124 -6.13 18.98 -9.61
N LYS A 125 -6.84 19.79 -10.41
CA LYS A 125 -7.67 20.91 -9.95
C LYS A 125 -8.96 20.97 -10.78
N PRO A 126 -10.14 20.62 -10.24
CA PRO A 126 -10.44 20.17 -8.87
C PRO A 126 -9.71 18.89 -8.46
N SER A 127 -9.51 18.67 -7.16
CA SER A 127 -8.70 17.55 -6.64
C SER A 127 -9.31 16.19 -6.99
N GLY A 128 -8.49 15.14 -7.01
CA GLY A 128 -8.89 13.75 -7.16
C GLY A 128 -9.90 13.33 -6.10
N PHE A 129 -9.73 13.71 -4.83
CA PHE A 129 -10.74 13.47 -3.80
C PHE A 129 -12.08 14.15 -4.14
N THR A 130 -12.04 15.42 -4.52
CA THR A 130 -13.25 16.18 -4.86
C THR A 130 -13.98 15.55 -6.06
N MET A 131 -13.24 15.20 -7.10
CA MET A 131 -13.80 14.56 -8.29
C MET A 131 -14.33 13.15 -7.97
N GLY A 132 -13.60 12.39 -7.15
CA GLY A 132 -13.99 11.07 -6.68
C GLY A 132 -15.32 11.08 -5.93
N MET A 133 -15.46 11.96 -4.93
CA MET A 133 -16.69 12.05 -4.12
C MET A 133 -17.95 12.38 -4.93
N ASN A 134 -17.79 13.03 -6.10
CA ASN A 134 -18.91 13.36 -6.98
C ASN A 134 -19.19 12.29 -8.05
N ASN A 135 -18.29 11.32 -8.26
CA ASN A 135 -18.36 10.42 -9.44
C ASN A 135 -18.14 8.93 -9.12
N TRP A 136 -17.60 8.56 -7.95
CA TRP A 136 -17.33 7.17 -7.61
C TRP A 136 -18.61 6.37 -7.40
N ASN A 137 -18.66 5.19 -8.01
CA ASN A 137 -19.67 4.17 -7.75
C ASN A 137 -19.37 3.40 -6.46
N ILE A 138 -20.28 2.49 -6.08
CA ILE A 138 -20.16 1.71 -4.83
C ILE A 138 -18.85 0.91 -4.77
N ALA A 139 -18.41 0.31 -5.88
CA ALA A 139 -17.17 -0.45 -5.89
C ALA A 139 -15.96 0.45 -5.61
N GLN A 140 -15.88 1.60 -6.26
CA GLN A 140 -14.83 2.60 -6.05
C GLN A 140 -14.86 3.20 -4.64
N MET A 141 -16.05 3.46 -4.09
CA MET A 141 -16.20 3.90 -2.70
C MET A 141 -15.69 2.85 -1.71
N ARG A 142 -15.95 1.56 -1.94
CA ARG A 142 -15.42 0.49 -1.07
C ARG A 142 -13.90 0.38 -1.16
N ILE A 143 -13.31 0.54 -2.34
CA ILE A 143 -11.85 0.64 -2.51
C ILE A 143 -11.32 1.83 -1.70
N PHE A 144 -11.93 3.01 -1.88
CA PHE A 144 -11.52 4.22 -1.20
C PHE A 144 -11.60 4.10 0.33
N TRP A 145 -12.70 3.55 0.86
CA TRP A 145 -12.84 3.32 2.30
C TRP A 145 -11.79 2.36 2.86
N GLN A 146 -11.56 1.24 2.17
CA GLN A 146 -10.51 0.30 2.57
C GLN A 146 -9.13 0.94 2.55
N TYR A 147 -8.82 1.72 1.50
CA TYR A 147 -7.60 2.51 1.41
C TYR A 147 -7.46 3.46 2.60
N THR A 148 -8.49 4.26 2.92
CA THR A 148 -8.42 5.20 4.05
C THR A 148 -8.28 4.50 5.40
N ALA A 149 -8.87 3.31 5.57
CA ALA A 149 -8.72 2.50 6.77
C ALA A 149 -7.27 2.02 6.95
N ILE A 150 -6.59 1.62 5.86
CA ILE A 150 -5.17 1.26 5.88
C ILE A 150 -4.31 2.47 6.25
N ILE A 151 -4.52 3.61 5.60
CA ILE A 151 -3.78 4.86 5.86
C ILE A 151 -3.89 5.30 7.33
N ARG A 152 -5.08 5.11 7.92
CA ARG A 152 -5.40 5.52 9.30
C ARG A 152 -5.39 4.34 10.29
N LYS A 153 -4.60 3.28 10.04
CA LYS A 153 -4.52 2.11 10.93
C LYS A 153 -4.14 2.43 12.39
N GLU A 154 -3.47 3.56 12.61
CA GLU A 154 -3.06 4.07 13.95
C GLU A 154 -4.04 5.11 14.55
N ALA A 155 -5.26 5.24 14.02
CA ALA A 155 -6.25 6.16 14.59
C ALA A 155 -6.75 5.66 15.96
N LEU A 156 -6.76 6.55 16.97
CA LEU A 156 -7.21 6.31 18.34
C LEU A 156 -8.65 6.78 18.58
#